data_AF-A0A7W6P436-F1
#
_entry.id   AF-A0A7W6P436-F1
#
_cell.length_a   1.000
_cell.length_b   1.000
_cell.length_c   1.000
_cell.angle_alpha   90.00
_cell.angle_beta   90.00
_cell.angle_gamma   90.00
#
_symmetry.space_group_name_H-M   'P 1'
#
loop_
_entity.id
_entity.type
_entity.pdbx_description
1 polymer ?
#
loop_
_entity_poly.entity_id
_entity_poly.type
_entity_poly.pdbx_seq_one_letter_code
_entity_poly.pdbx_strand_id
1 'polypeptide(L)'
;ADLLWIETEKPHIEQIAGMVDRVREVIPNAKLVYNNSPSFNWTLNFRQQVFDAWQEAGKDVSAYDRARLMSVDYDETDLAKEADERIRTFQYDAAQRAGIFHHLITLPTYHTAALSTDNLAKEYFGDQGMLGYVAGVQRKEIRQGIACVKHQNMAGSDMGDDHKEYFAGEAALKAGGVHNTMNQFAAG
;
A
#
# COMPACT_ATOMS: atom_id res chain seq x y z
N ALA A 1 27.98 8.07 4.38
CA ALA A 1 26.76 7.41 3.86
C ALA A 1 26.12 8.35 2.85
N ASP A 2 25.58 7.84 1.75
CA ASP A 2 24.93 8.66 0.72
C ASP A 2 23.52 9.13 1.13
N LEU A 3 22.91 8.39 2.05
CA LEU A 3 21.57 8.60 2.60
C LEU A 3 21.58 8.29 4.10
N LEU A 4 20.80 9.04 4.87
CA LEU A 4 20.55 8.77 6.28
C LEU A 4 19.19 8.10 6.46
N TRP A 5 19.06 7.23 7.46
CA TRP A 5 17.79 6.71 7.94
C TRP A 5 17.55 7.29 9.34
N ILE A 6 16.37 7.85 9.58
CA ILE A 6 15.92 8.26 10.92
C ILE A 6 14.65 7.48 11.27
N GLU A 7 14.67 6.82 12.43
CA GLU A 7 13.48 6.21 13.03
C GLU A 7 12.75 7.23 13.91
N THR A 8 11.43 7.21 13.87
CA THR A 8 10.55 8.05 14.69
C THR A 8 9.45 7.21 15.33
N GLU A 9 8.91 7.70 16.44
CA GLU A 9 7.78 7.05 17.13
C GLU A 9 6.42 7.35 16.48
N LYS A 10 6.34 8.38 15.63
CA LYS A 10 5.11 8.85 14.98
C LYS A 10 5.40 9.57 13.66
N PRO A 11 4.45 9.57 12.70
CA PRO A 11 4.59 10.29 11.44
C PRO A 11 4.31 11.79 11.65
N HIS A 12 5.34 12.55 12.04
CA HIS A 12 5.24 13.99 12.32
C HIS A 12 6.31 14.80 11.58
N ILE A 13 5.89 15.57 10.58
CA ILE A 13 6.80 16.25 9.63
C ILE A 13 7.79 17.18 10.35
N GLU A 14 7.30 18.06 11.23
CA GLU A 14 8.20 19.02 11.91
C GLU A 14 9.21 18.34 12.85
N GLN A 15 8.87 17.20 13.45
CA GLN A 15 9.80 16.43 14.27
C GLN A 15 10.94 15.86 13.41
N ILE A 16 10.59 15.30 12.26
CA ILE A 16 11.57 14.77 11.29
C ILE A 16 12.44 15.91 10.78
N ALA A 17 11.82 17.03 10.41
CA ALA A 17 12.50 18.19 9.86
C ALA A 17 13.49 18.79 10.86
N GLY A 18 13.09 18.96 12.13
CA GLY A 18 14.00 19.42 13.18
C GLY A 18 15.23 18.53 13.39
N MET A 19 15.09 17.21 13.19
CA MET A 19 16.24 16.30 13.21
C MET A 19 17.16 16.51 12.00
N VAL A 20 16.58 16.64 10.80
CA VAL A 20 17.35 16.85 9.55
C VAL A 20 18.02 18.22 9.52
N ASP A 21 17.37 19.27 10.02
CA ASP A 21 17.90 20.62 10.08
C ASP A 21 19.23 20.64 10.87
N ARG A 22 19.28 19.95 12.02
CA ARG A 22 20.51 19.79 12.82
C ARG A 22 21.60 18.99 12.12
N VAL A 23 21.25 18.00 11.30
CA VAL A 23 22.24 17.28 10.49
C VAL A 23 22.81 18.20 9.42
N ARG A 24 21.96 19.03 8.81
CA ARG A 24 22.34 19.95 7.72
C ARG A 24 23.22 21.11 8.17
N GLU A 25 23.23 21.46 9.44
CA GLU A 25 24.22 22.37 10.02
C GLU A 25 25.67 21.89 9.78
N VAL A 26 25.88 20.57 9.74
CA VAL A 26 27.20 19.95 9.51
C VAL A 26 27.35 19.43 8.08
N ILE A 27 26.30 18.84 7.52
CA ILE A 27 26.28 18.25 6.17
C ILE A 27 25.12 18.86 5.36
N PRO A 28 25.31 20.03 4.73
CA PRO A 28 24.22 20.82 4.13
C PRO A 28 23.39 20.09 3.06
N ASN A 29 24.00 19.13 2.37
CA ASN A 29 23.37 18.34 1.30
C ASN A 29 22.88 16.97 1.78
N ALA A 30 22.75 16.74 3.10
CA ALA A 30 22.26 15.49 3.64
C ALA A 30 20.88 15.14 3.07
N LYS A 31 20.76 13.89 2.61
CA LYS A 31 19.53 13.30 2.06
C LYS A 31 18.98 12.26 3.05
N LEU A 32 17.66 12.27 3.25
CA LEU A 32 16.97 11.39 4.18
C LEU A 32 16.17 10.31 3.43
N VAL A 33 16.27 9.08 3.91
CA VAL A 33 15.35 7.97 3.64
C VAL A 33 14.43 7.84 4.85
N TYR A 34 13.13 7.69 4.60
CA TYR A 34 12.15 7.61 5.67
C TYR A 34 11.20 6.42 5.52
N ASN A 35 10.99 5.72 6.62
CA ASN A 35 10.05 4.62 6.74
C ASN A 35 8.65 5.16 7.07
N ASN A 36 7.75 5.09 6.09
CA ASN A 36 6.31 5.27 6.29
C ASN A 36 5.73 4.01 6.97
N SER A 37 6.06 3.84 8.25
CA SER A 37 5.90 2.58 8.97
C SER A 37 4.43 2.15 9.10
N PRO A 38 4.10 0.88 8.79
CA PRO A 38 2.80 0.28 9.13
C PRO A 38 2.58 0.11 10.64
N SER A 39 3.63 0.23 11.46
CA SER A 39 3.50 0.21 12.92
C SER A 39 2.85 1.49 13.46
N PHE A 40 2.75 2.55 12.66
CA PHE A 40 2.01 3.75 13.02
C PHE A 40 0.52 3.53 12.82
N ASN A 41 -0.29 3.92 13.80
CA ASN A 41 -1.71 4.17 13.56
C ASN A 41 -1.84 5.54 12.86
N TRP A 42 -1.79 5.55 11.52
CA TRP A 42 -1.78 6.78 10.71
C TRP A 42 -3.00 7.67 10.99
N THR A 43 -4.21 7.11 10.92
CA THR A 43 -5.45 7.84 11.16
C THR A 43 -5.45 8.50 12.55
N LEU A 44 -5.15 7.74 13.61
CA LEU A 44 -5.14 8.30 14.97
C LEU A 44 -4.09 9.39 15.13
N ASN A 45 -2.86 9.16 14.63
CA ASN A 45 -1.78 10.12 14.74
C ASN A 45 -2.12 11.45 14.06
N PHE A 46 -2.68 11.42 12.84
CA PHE A 46 -3.03 12.64 12.13
C PHE A 46 -4.28 13.31 12.68
N ARG A 47 -5.30 12.55 13.11
CA ARG A 47 -6.46 13.12 13.79
C ARG A 47 -6.06 13.79 15.11
N GLN A 48 -5.14 13.21 15.88
CA GLN A 48 -4.58 13.85 17.08
C GLN A 48 -3.80 15.12 16.73
N GLN A 49 -2.96 15.10 15.71
CA GLN A 49 -2.24 16.30 15.25
C GLN A 49 -3.18 17.43 14.81
N VAL A 50 -4.27 17.10 14.11
CA VAL A 50 -5.28 18.09 13.72
C VAL A 50 -6.06 18.60 14.93
N PHE A 51 -6.51 17.70 15.82
CA PHE A 51 -7.19 18.07 17.06
C PHE A 51 -6.35 19.05 17.88
N ASP A 52 -5.08 18.70 18.14
CA ASP A 52 -4.18 19.49 18.95
C ASP A 52 -3.91 20.85 18.26
N ALA A 53 -3.68 20.87 16.94
CA ALA A 53 -3.49 22.11 16.17
C ALA A 53 -4.74 23.01 16.15
N TRP A 54 -5.94 22.42 16.07
CA TRP A 54 -7.20 23.16 16.13
C TRP A 54 -7.43 23.76 17.51
N GLN A 55 -7.16 22.99 18.57
CA GLN A 55 -7.24 23.45 19.94
C GLN A 55 -6.29 24.61 20.20
N GLU A 56 -5.02 24.51 19.75
CA GLU A 56 -4.04 25.58 19.84
C GLU A 56 -4.45 26.83 19.04
N ALA A 57 -5.10 26.65 17.89
CA ALA A 57 -5.65 27.73 17.08
C ALA A 57 -6.97 28.31 17.63
N GLY A 58 -7.49 27.80 18.75
CA GLY A 58 -8.74 28.25 19.36
C GLY A 58 -10.01 27.87 18.59
N LYS A 59 -9.93 26.89 17.68
CA LYS A 59 -11.12 26.32 17.04
C LYS A 59 -11.93 25.50 18.06
N ASP A 60 -13.24 25.47 17.90
CA ASP A 60 -14.11 24.63 18.74
C ASP A 60 -13.89 23.15 18.42
N VAL A 61 -13.39 22.41 19.40
CA VAL A 61 -13.17 20.96 19.34
C VAL A 61 -14.10 20.18 20.28
N SER A 62 -15.09 20.85 20.89
CA SER A 62 -15.99 20.23 21.89
C SER A 62 -16.83 19.07 21.35
N ALA A 63 -17.03 19.01 20.04
CA ALA A 63 -17.71 17.90 19.36
C ALA A 63 -16.86 16.60 19.30
N TYR A 64 -15.57 16.67 19.61
CA TYR A 64 -14.64 15.56 19.50
C TYR A 64 -14.13 15.10 20.87
N ASP A 65 -14.20 13.80 21.14
CA ASP A 65 -13.50 13.18 22.25
C ASP A 65 -12.12 12.68 21.78
N ARG A 66 -11.06 13.28 22.33
CA ARG A 66 -9.66 12.97 21.97
C ARG A 66 -9.32 11.48 22.15
N ALA A 67 -9.95 10.78 23.10
CA ALA A 67 -9.73 9.35 23.32
C ALA A 67 -10.45 8.47 22.27
N ARG A 68 -11.43 9.03 21.55
CA ARG A 68 -12.27 8.33 20.57
C ARG A 68 -12.03 8.77 19.13
N LEU A 69 -10.90 9.41 18.83
CA LEU A 69 -10.62 9.92 17.48
C LEU A 69 -10.57 8.85 16.37
N MET A 70 -10.49 7.56 16.70
CA MET A 70 -10.65 6.44 15.75
C MET A 70 -12.11 6.03 15.49
N SER A 71 -13.10 6.66 16.13
CA SER A 71 -14.51 6.30 15.95
C SER A 71 -14.94 6.57 14.51
N VAL A 72 -15.69 5.63 13.93
CA VAL A 72 -16.34 5.77 12.62
C VAL A 72 -17.26 6.99 12.57
N ASP A 73 -17.81 7.39 13.72
CA ASP A 73 -18.64 8.59 13.87
C ASP A 73 -17.93 9.87 13.39
N TYR A 74 -16.59 9.86 13.34
CA TYR A 74 -15.79 11.01 12.93
C TYR A 74 -15.33 10.97 11.47
N ASP A 75 -15.54 9.88 10.73
CA ASP A 75 -14.95 9.69 9.40
C ASP A 75 -15.34 10.78 8.39
N GLU A 76 -16.54 11.33 8.51
CA GLU A 76 -17.06 12.38 7.61
C GLU A 76 -16.90 13.81 8.15
N THR A 77 -16.27 13.97 9.31
CA THR A 77 -16.09 15.28 9.97
C THR A 77 -14.96 16.10 9.33
N ASP A 78 -15.01 17.41 9.53
CA ASP A 78 -13.98 18.31 9.00
C ASP A 78 -12.59 18.03 9.60
N LEU A 79 -12.53 17.59 10.87
CA LEU A 79 -11.29 17.17 11.51
C LEU A 79 -10.68 15.96 10.80
N ALA A 80 -11.50 14.95 10.48
CA ALA A 80 -11.03 13.76 9.79
C ALA A 80 -10.61 14.08 8.34
N LYS A 81 -11.38 14.90 7.63
CA LYS A 81 -11.05 15.34 6.26
C LYS A 81 -9.72 16.10 6.21
N GLU A 82 -9.47 16.99 7.18
CA GLU A 82 -8.17 17.67 7.26
C GLU A 82 -7.03 16.69 7.60
N ALA A 83 -7.27 15.73 8.49
CA ALA A 83 -6.28 14.70 8.83
C ALA A 83 -5.94 13.82 7.62
N ASP A 84 -6.94 13.38 6.87
CA ASP A 84 -6.77 12.56 5.67
C ASP A 84 -6.08 13.35 4.55
N GLU A 85 -6.36 14.65 4.43
CA GLU A 85 -5.64 15.51 3.49
C GLU A 85 -4.15 15.61 3.85
N ARG A 86 -3.81 15.77 5.14
CA ARG A 86 -2.41 15.76 5.60
C ARG A 86 -1.73 14.40 5.38
N ILE A 87 -2.46 13.29 5.51
CA ILE A 87 -1.94 11.95 5.15
C ILE A 87 -1.69 11.87 3.64
N ARG A 88 -2.64 12.35 2.82
CA ARG A 88 -2.57 12.34 1.35
C ARG A 88 -1.36 13.12 0.83
N THR A 89 -1.01 14.24 1.47
CA THR A 89 0.13 15.07 1.08
C THR A 89 1.43 14.73 1.82
N PHE A 90 1.42 13.78 2.77
CA PHE A 90 2.54 13.53 3.68
C PHE A 90 3.89 13.38 2.97
N GLN A 91 3.99 12.54 1.94
CA GLN A 91 5.27 12.33 1.23
C GLN A 91 5.74 13.63 0.56
N TYR A 92 4.82 14.38 -0.05
CA TYR A 92 5.15 15.64 -0.72
C TYR A 92 5.61 16.68 0.30
N ASP A 93 4.82 16.90 1.36
CA ASP A 93 5.11 17.91 2.37
C ASP A 93 6.39 17.57 3.15
N ALA A 94 6.61 16.29 3.46
CA ALA A 94 7.81 15.86 4.17
C ALA A 94 9.06 15.90 3.29
N ALA A 95 8.93 15.64 1.98
CA ALA A 95 10.01 15.88 1.03
C ALA A 95 10.37 17.37 0.94
N GLN A 96 9.37 18.27 0.89
CA GLN A 96 9.59 19.71 0.85
C GLN A 96 10.19 20.24 2.16
N ARG A 97 9.62 19.88 3.31
CA ARG A 97 9.98 20.45 4.62
C ARG A 97 11.21 19.80 5.25
N ALA A 98 11.30 18.47 5.20
CA ALA A 98 12.37 17.70 5.83
C ALA A 98 13.40 17.17 4.83
N GLY A 99 13.20 17.37 3.52
CA GLY A 99 14.14 16.89 2.51
C GLY A 99 14.21 15.37 2.41
N ILE A 100 13.12 14.66 2.71
CA ILE A 100 13.02 13.23 2.51
C ILE A 100 13.11 12.95 1.01
N PHE A 101 14.18 12.27 0.62
CA PHE A 101 14.47 11.94 -0.76
C PHE A 101 13.80 10.63 -1.19
N HIS A 102 13.71 9.66 -0.27
CA HIS A 102 13.14 8.36 -0.54
C HIS A 102 12.20 7.91 0.57
N HIS A 103 10.97 7.59 0.20
CA HIS A 103 9.97 7.01 1.08
C HIS A 103 9.84 5.52 0.79
N LEU A 104 9.67 4.73 1.84
CA LEU A 104 9.35 3.31 1.74
C LEU A 104 8.32 2.94 2.79
N ILE A 105 7.53 1.90 2.51
CA ILE A 105 6.70 1.22 3.50
C ILE A 105 7.41 -0.11 3.73
N THR A 106 7.74 -0.46 4.97
CA THR A 106 8.53 -1.68 5.27
C THR A 106 7.72 -2.97 5.11
N LEU A 107 6.46 -2.98 5.55
CA LEU A 107 5.61 -4.19 5.57
C LEU A 107 4.34 -4.12 4.68
N PRO A 108 4.35 -3.49 3.49
CA PRO A 108 3.13 -3.32 2.70
C PRO A 108 2.59 -4.69 2.26
N THR A 109 3.47 -5.58 1.81
CA THR A 109 3.11 -6.93 1.34
C THR A 109 2.56 -7.81 2.45
N TYR A 110 3.11 -7.71 3.67
CA TYR A 110 2.61 -8.50 4.80
C TYR A 110 1.15 -8.15 5.11
N HIS A 111 0.85 -6.85 5.24
CA HIS A 111 -0.51 -6.39 5.56
C HIS A 111 -1.50 -6.63 4.41
N THR A 112 -1.10 -6.39 3.16
CA THR A 112 -2.00 -6.60 2.01
C THR A 112 -2.28 -8.07 1.74
N ALA A 113 -1.27 -8.94 1.87
CA ALA A 113 -1.46 -10.39 1.74
C ALA A 113 -2.41 -10.90 2.84
N ALA A 114 -2.12 -10.59 4.11
CA ALA A 114 -2.95 -11.03 5.24
C ALA A 114 -4.41 -10.56 5.10
N LEU A 115 -4.63 -9.27 4.80
CA LEU A 115 -5.98 -8.72 4.63
C LEU A 115 -6.71 -9.35 3.43
N SER A 116 -6.03 -9.51 2.29
CA SER A 116 -6.65 -10.11 1.10
C SER A 116 -7.04 -11.57 1.32
N THR A 117 -6.20 -12.34 2.01
CA THR A 117 -6.48 -13.74 2.34
C THR A 117 -7.63 -13.86 3.35
N ASP A 118 -7.66 -13.02 4.38
CA ASP A 118 -8.73 -13.01 5.39
C ASP A 118 -10.10 -12.65 4.76
N ASN A 119 -10.15 -11.61 3.93
CA ASN A 119 -11.37 -11.23 3.22
C ASN A 119 -11.83 -12.33 2.25
N LEU A 120 -10.90 -12.92 1.49
CA LEU A 120 -11.23 -14.03 0.59
C LEU A 120 -11.78 -15.23 1.34
N ALA A 121 -11.19 -15.61 2.47
CA ALA A 121 -11.66 -16.73 3.28
C ALA A 121 -13.08 -16.48 3.82
N LYS A 122 -13.35 -15.27 4.33
CA LYS A 122 -14.68 -14.87 4.82
C LYS A 122 -15.75 -14.95 3.74
N GLU A 123 -15.46 -14.45 2.54
CA GLU A 123 -16.42 -14.48 1.44
C GLU A 123 -16.61 -15.91 0.89
N TYR A 124 -15.51 -16.64 0.68
CA TYR A 124 -15.53 -17.97 0.06
C TYR A 124 -16.21 -19.03 0.93
N PHE A 125 -15.98 -19.00 2.24
CA PHE A 125 -16.63 -19.92 3.19
C PHE A 125 -17.94 -19.37 3.78
N GLY A 126 -18.27 -18.11 3.49
CA GLY A 126 -19.57 -17.52 3.76
C GLY A 126 -20.57 -17.78 2.63
N ASP A 127 -21.61 -16.95 2.56
CA ASP A 127 -22.73 -17.13 1.63
C ASP A 127 -22.36 -16.90 0.16
N GLN A 128 -21.19 -16.30 -0.13
CA GLN A 128 -20.78 -15.98 -1.51
C GLN A 128 -20.17 -17.19 -2.24
N GLY A 129 -19.55 -18.13 -1.53
CA GLY A 129 -18.88 -19.26 -2.18
C GLY A 129 -17.85 -18.82 -3.23
N MET A 130 -17.88 -19.47 -4.39
CA MET A 130 -17.04 -19.10 -5.54
C MET A 130 -17.20 -17.65 -5.99
N LEU A 131 -18.36 -17.01 -5.75
CA LEU A 131 -18.59 -15.63 -6.19
C LEU A 131 -17.66 -14.65 -5.45
N GLY A 132 -17.26 -14.92 -4.21
CA GLY A 132 -16.29 -14.10 -3.47
C GLY A 132 -14.95 -14.01 -4.20
N TYR A 133 -14.41 -15.15 -4.63
CA TYR A 133 -13.20 -15.19 -5.45
C TYR A 133 -13.39 -14.49 -6.81
N VAL A 134 -14.47 -14.81 -7.53
CA VAL A 134 -14.69 -14.28 -8.89
C VAL A 134 -14.88 -12.77 -8.89
N ALA A 135 -15.68 -12.22 -7.96
CA ALA A 135 -15.97 -10.80 -7.88
C ALA A 135 -14.83 -10.01 -7.21
N GLY A 136 -14.24 -10.56 -6.15
CA GLY A 136 -13.21 -9.92 -5.34
C GLY A 136 -11.83 -9.89 -6.01
N VAL A 137 -11.49 -10.92 -6.79
CA VAL A 137 -10.15 -11.15 -7.37
C VAL A 137 -10.21 -11.25 -8.90
N GLN A 138 -10.68 -12.38 -9.44
CA GLN A 138 -10.48 -12.74 -10.85
C GLN A 138 -11.02 -11.69 -11.84
N ARG A 139 -12.24 -11.20 -11.62
CA ARG A 139 -12.86 -10.20 -12.51
C ARG A 139 -12.11 -8.87 -12.47
N LYS A 140 -11.54 -8.50 -11.32
CA LYS A 140 -10.73 -7.28 -11.19
C LYS A 140 -9.39 -7.46 -11.91
N GLU A 141 -8.73 -8.60 -11.75
CA GLU A 141 -7.48 -8.92 -12.46
C GLU A 141 -7.66 -8.82 -13.98
N ILE A 142 -8.72 -9.42 -14.52
CA ILE A 142 -9.04 -9.37 -15.95
C ILE A 142 -9.24 -7.91 -16.41
N ARG A 143 -10.07 -7.13 -15.70
CA ARG A 143 -10.41 -5.74 -16.08
C ARG A 143 -9.23 -4.78 -15.97
N GLN A 144 -8.30 -5.06 -15.07
CA GLN A 144 -7.10 -4.24 -14.86
C GLN A 144 -5.92 -4.73 -15.71
N GLY A 145 -6.07 -5.80 -16.49
CA GLY A 145 -5.00 -6.35 -17.32
C GLY A 145 -3.85 -6.97 -16.51
N ILE A 146 -4.14 -7.48 -15.31
CA ILE A 146 -3.13 -8.10 -14.45
C ILE A 146 -2.73 -9.46 -15.03
N ALA A 147 -1.46 -9.60 -15.41
CA ALA A 147 -0.93 -10.78 -16.06
C ALA A 147 -1.05 -12.06 -15.20
N CYS A 148 -1.15 -11.93 -13.88
CA CYS A 148 -1.31 -13.07 -12.94
C CYS A 148 -2.56 -13.92 -13.21
N VAL A 149 -3.60 -13.38 -13.87
CA VAL A 149 -4.74 -14.21 -14.30
C VAL A 149 -4.27 -15.36 -15.20
N LYS A 150 -3.20 -15.10 -15.97
CA LYS A 150 -2.45 -16.05 -16.81
C LYS A 150 -1.30 -16.69 -16.03
N HIS A 151 -1.59 -17.24 -14.86
CA HIS A 151 -0.56 -17.72 -13.91
C HIS A 151 0.36 -18.82 -14.48
N GLN A 152 -0.10 -19.63 -15.43
CA GLN A 152 0.75 -20.62 -16.11
C GLN A 152 1.86 -19.95 -16.92
N ASN A 153 1.51 -18.95 -17.73
CA ASN A 153 2.47 -18.16 -18.51
C ASN A 153 3.43 -17.41 -17.58
N MET A 154 2.92 -16.82 -16.50
CA MET A 154 3.74 -16.15 -15.49
C MET A 154 4.70 -17.09 -14.75
N ALA A 155 4.35 -18.38 -14.62
CA ALA A 155 5.22 -19.42 -14.08
C ALA A 155 6.20 -20.00 -15.14
N GLY A 156 6.16 -19.50 -16.38
CA GLY A 156 7.09 -19.86 -17.44
C GLY A 156 6.71 -21.11 -18.24
N SER A 157 5.42 -21.52 -18.25
CA SER A 157 4.96 -22.67 -19.02
C SER A 157 5.33 -22.58 -20.49
N ASP A 158 5.18 -21.39 -21.08
CA ASP A 158 5.39 -21.14 -22.51
C ASP A 158 6.87 -21.31 -22.88
N MET A 159 7.78 -20.77 -22.07
CA MET A 159 9.23 -20.97 -22.26
C MET A 159 9.62 -22.45 -22.15
N GLY A 160 8.97 -23.19 -21.25
CA GLY A 160 9.18 -24.62 -21.12
C GLY A 160 8.72 -25.39 -22.36
N ASP A 161 7.60 -24.98 -22.96
CA ASP A 161 7.06 -25.60 -24.17
C ASP A 161 7.91 -25.28 -25.41
N ASP A 162 8.37 -24.03 -25.57
CA ASP A 162 9.30 -23.62 -26.63
C ASP A 162 10.61 -24.40 -26.56
N HIS A 163 11.14 -24.59 -25.34
CA HIS A 163 12.35 -25.40 -25.13
C HIS A 163 12.12 -26.85 -25.56
N LYS A 164 11.02 -27.48 -25.15
CA LYS A 164 10.72 -28.86 -25.54
C LYS A 164 10.55 -29.00 -27.05
N GLU A 165 9.88 -28.04 -27.69
CA GLU A 165 9.69 -28.03 -29.14
C GLU A 165 11.02 -27.92 -29.89
N TYR A 166 11.92 -27.05 -29.42
CA TYR A 166 13.25 -26.92 -30.00
C TYR A 166 14.05 -28.23 -29.97
N PHE A 167 13.97 -29.02 -28.89
CA PHE A 167 14.75 -30.25 -28.73
C PHE A 167 14.07 -31.52 -29.25
N ALA A 168 12.75 -31.63 -29.11
CA ALA A 168 11.99 -32.86 -29.39
C ALA A 168 11.08 -32.75 -30.63
N GLY A 169 10.95 -31.57 -31.23
CA GLY A 169 10.10 -31.35 -32.41
C GLY A 169 8.67 -31.84 -32.18
N GLU A 170 8.16 -32.67 -33.10
CA GLU A 170 6.80 -33.23 -33.04
C GLU A 170 6.54 -34.15 -31.83
N ALA A 171 7.59 -34.67 -31.17
CA ALA A 171 7.45 -35.52 -29.98
C ALA A 171 7.35 -34.70 -28.67
N ALA A 172 7.36 -33.37 -28.74
CA ALA A 172 7.31 -32.50 -27.57
C ALA A 172 5.95 -32.59 -26.83
N LEU A 173 5.99 -32.98 -25.56
CA LEU A 173 4.85 -32.96 -24.64
C LEU A 173 4.66 -31.55 -24.03
N LYS A 174 3.79 -30.75 -24.64
CA LYS A 174 3.51 -29.36 -24.27
C LYS A 174 2.45 -29.25 -23.16
N ALA A 175 2.55 -28.23 -22.32
CA ALA A 175 1.52 -27.83 -21.37
C ALA A 175 0.39 -27.02 -22.06
N GLY A 176 0.71 -26.31 -23.15
CA GLY A 176 -0.24 -25.65 -24.03
C GLY A 176 -0.95 -26.58 -25.02
N GLY A 177 -2.03 -26.11 -25.66
CA GLY A 177 -2.82 -26.89 -26.64
C GLY A 177 -4.27 -26.42 -26.78
N VAL A 178 -5.07 -27.14 -27.57
CA VAL A 178 -6.49 -26.83 -27.85
C VAL A 178 -7.33 -26.74 -26.55
N HIS A 179 -6.97 -27.53 -25.54
CA HIS A 179 -7.64 -27.56 -24.23
C HIS A 179 -6.93 -26.76 -23.14
N ASN A 180 -5.99 -25.87 -23.50
CA ASN A 180 -5.30 -25.04 -22.52
C ASN A 180 -6.31 -24.14 -21.77
N THR A 181 -6.26 -24.18 -20.44
CA THR A 181 -7.09 -23.35 -19.56
C THR A 181 -6.91 -21.86 -19.84
N MET A 182 -5.76 -21.47 -20.40
CA MET A 182 -5.45 -20.11 -20.83
C MET A 182 -6.38 -19.56 -21.91
N ASN A 183 -7.01 -20.43 -22.71
CA ASN A 183 -7.94 -20.03 -23.76
C ASN A 183 -9.20 -19.36 -23.19
N GLN A 184 -9.53 -19.61 -21.91
CA GLN A 184 -10.65 -18.94 -21.23
C GLN A 184 -10.39 -17.45 -20.97
N PHE A 185 -9.14 -17.00 -21.05
CA PHE A 185 -8.72 -15.61 -20.85
C PHE A 185 -8.29 -14.93 -22.16
N ALA A 186 -8.59 -15.53 -23.32
CA ALA A 186 -8.29 -14.98 -24.64
C ALA A 186 -9.41 -14.06 -25.18
N ALA A 187 -10.63 -14.18 -24.63
CA ALA A 187 -11.77 -13.34 -24.97
C ALA A 187 -11.97 -12.27 -23.88
N GLY A 188 -11.30 -11.13 -24.04
CA GLY A 188 -11.40 -9.98 -23.14
C GLY A 188 -10.80 -8.74 -23.77
#